data_AF-A0A9X4E867-F1
#
_entry.id   AF-A0A9X4E867-F1
#
_cell.length_a   1.000
_cell.length_b   1.000
_cell.length_c   1.000
_cell.angle_alpha   90.00
_cell.angle_beta   90.00
_cell.angle_gamma   90.00
#
_symmetry.space_group_name_H-M   'P 1'
#
loop_
_entity.id
_entity.type
_entity.pdbx_description
1 polymer ?
#
loop_
_entity_poly.entity_id
_entity_poly.type
_entity_poly.pdbx_seq_one_letter_code
_entity_poly.pdbx_strand_id
1 'polypeptide(L)'
;MKANYAAAIATFLDRVPYGSAEERDDPIRAQTLRDAYEPLRQQADPANLVIEKVGGNTVIWIKPPYTASEKHQMMLADQAALNRVLRLNLWATKAVEDGKPSADVGLEEAFDEMVALDADDLFDEMAPTVDLKRHNTQSAVSATAAVLARHGSDALWEKAQEKVADIAQRAATIVETHDELSFRGTHLTGHPPAMAAVTYAALLRRDPSRREARVAMFQLAVDPVEAVVEAVYDAAPIFVEAAPDMVWRLFSLATQRAARSHETEHSPHWSPAEAKEQSALADEAEQMLIGGVLPSAHPVPTTAGARGWNDSYYWSFHENALRLPIEPMLDFATHDALIKHAESALDQALASLGKGRERSGAPHEWLHACGRWLARLVALIPPAEAQTLLFARLDAAERLAAIEVMDTVMSHFMLHRMLRKEMLNKATLETWEALVDWAASRPHWGATPVDARRHERGLAVTALFCGFRDDIVCGIDRDWPNLDVVLPALNRAAETFSTEQTVFAALLALLRARSERLFPQPGLGWIQRVVRIRKTEREFWSHVSNGERLALILRELVAADPLATGDREIVIEIADALIEMGIRGAAFLQQDLVRQKR
;
A
#
# COMPACT_ATOMS: atom_id res chain seq x y z
N MET A 1 38.55 51.48 16.35
CA MET A 1 37.86 50.30 15.78
C MET A 1 36.46 50.11 16.37
N LYS A 2 36.30 50.01 17.72
CA LYS A 2 34.98 49.85 18.38
C LYS A 2 33.97 50.97 18.08
N ALA A 3 34.42 52.24 18.05
CA ALA A 3 33.56 53.38 17.71
C ALA A 3 33.08 53.37 16.25
N ASN A 4 33.96 53.03 15.30
CA ASN A 4 33.62 52.94 13.88
C ASN A 4 32.66 51.77 13.61
N TYR A 5 32.83 50.65 14.32
CA TYR A 5 31.92 49.51 14.23
C TYR A 5 30.53 49.85 14.78
N ALA A 6 30.43 50.43 15.98
CA ALA A 6 29.17 50.89 16.55
C ALA A 6 28.44 51.91 15.64
N ALA A 7 29.18 52.86 15.06
CA ALA A 7 28.63 53.82 14.12
C ALA A 7 28.11 53.16 12.83
N ALA A 8 28.82 52.16 12.30
CA ALA A 8 28.38 51.43 11.10
C ALA A 8 27.10 50.62 11.35
N ILE A 9 26.99 49.95 12.50
CA ILE A 9 25.78 49.22 12.90
C ILE A 9 24.59 50.18 13.12
N ALA A 10 24.82 51.35 13.71
CA ALA A 10 23.76 52.34 13.93
C ALA A 10 23.07 52.80 12.64
N THR A 11 23.82 52.92 11.53
CA THR A 11 23.31 53.35 10.22
C THR A 11 22.99 52.20 9.27
N PHE A 12 23.01 50.94 9.73
CA PHE A 12 22.89 49.77 8.86
C PHE A 12 21.55 49.70 8.12
N LEU A 13 20.44 50.01 8.80
CA LEU A 13 19.10 50.01 8.19
C LEU A 13 18.89 51.11 7.14
N ASP A 14 19.76 52.13 7.11
CA ASP A 14 19.75 53.16 6.08
C ASP A 14 20.46 52.67 4.80
N ARG A 15 21.15 51.52 4.87
CA ARG A 15 22.01 50.97 3.82
C ARG A 15 21.78 49.48 3.59
N VAL A 16 20.55 49.01 3.79
CA VAL A 16 20.18 47.62 3.52
C VAL A 16 20.47 47.28 2.05
N PRO A 17 21.07 46.10 1.76
CA PRO A 17 21.33 45.71 0.38
C PRO A 17 20.03 45.36 -0.34
N TYR A 18 19.60 46.21 -1.26
CA TYR A 18 18.47 45.96 -2.16
C TYR A 18 18.92 45.16 -3.39
N GLY A 19 18.13 44.18 -3.81
CA GLY A 19 18.38 43.39 -5.02
C GLY A 19 18.09 44.14 -6.32
N SER A 20 17.22 45.15 -6.27
CA SER A 20 16.86 46.00 -7.42
C SER A 20 16.49 47.43 -7.01
N ALA A 21 16.44 48.35 -7.99
CA ALA A 21 15.94 49.71 -7.77
C ALA A 21 14.43 49.72 -7.44
N GLU A 22 13.66 48.82 -8.05
CA GLU A 22 12.22 48.67 -7.81
C GLU A 22 11.91 48.26 -6.37
N GLU A 23 12.73 47.39 -5.77
CA GLU A 23 12.59 46.98 -4.37
C GLU A 23 12.92 48.13 -3.40
N ARG A 24 13.89 48.99 -3.75
CA ARG A 24 14.26 50.16 -2.95
C ARG A 24 13.20 51.26 -3.02
N ASP A 25 12.61 51.45 -4.19
CA ASP A 25 11.72 52.57 -4.48
C ASP A 25 10.24 52.24 -4.12
N ASP A 26 9.90 50.97 -3.87
CA ASP A 26 8.63 50.52 -3.27
C ASP A 26 8.66 50.66 -1.73
N PRO A 27 7.84 51.55 -1.13
CA PRO A 27 7.86 51.81 0.31
C PRO A 27 7.54 50.58 1.18
N ILE A 28 6.67 49.68 0.71
CA ILE A 28 6.23 48.49 1.48
C ILE A 28 7.32 47.43 1.45
N ARG A 29 7.91 47.17 0.27
CA ARG A 29 9.00 46.21 0.13
C ARG A 29 10.26 46.71 0.84
N ALA A 30 10.58 47.99 0.70
CA ALA A 30 11.72 48.59 1.38
C ALA A 30 11.60 48.55 2.90
N GLN A 31 10.39 48.73 3.45
CA GLN A 31 10.15 48.60 4.88
C GLN A 31 10.21 47.15 5.35
N THR A 32 9.56 46.21 4.63
CA THR A 32 9.63 44.77 4.93
C THR A 32 11.08 44.27 4.98
N LEU A 33 11.93 44.71 4.04
CA LEU A 33 13.33 44.35 4.02
C LEU A 33 14.09 44.94 5.22
N ARG A 34 13.87 46.23 5.55
CA ARG A 34 14.46 46.83 6.76
C ARG A 34 14.06 46.08 8.03
N ASP A 35 12.79 45.70 8.15
CA ASP A 35 12.28 44.94 9.29
C ASP A 35 12.91 43.54 9.40
N ALA A 36 13.22 42.89 8.26
CA ALA A 36 13.92 41.60 8.22
C ALA A 36 15.40 41.70 8.65
N TYR A 37 16.05 42.84 8.41
CA TYR A 37 17.46 43.09 8.75
C TYR A 37 17.66 43.71 10.15
N GLU A 38 16.60 44.21 10.79
CA GLU A 38 16.66 44.77 12.15
C GLU A 38 17.17 43.76 13.21
N PRO A 39 16.76 42.48 13.21
CA PRO A 39 17.33 41.48 14.12
C PRO A 39 18.86 41.33 13.97
N LEU A 40 19.37 41.39 12.73
CA LEU A 40 20.80 41.29 12.46
C LEU A 40 21.55 42.53 12.96
N ARG A 41 20.96 43.73 12.80
CA ARG A 41 21.50 44.96 13.40
C ARG A 41 21.62 44.83 14.92
N GLN A 42 20.56 44.34 15.55
CA GLN A 42 20.51 44.18 17.01
C GLN A 42 21.50 43.12 17.52
N GLN A 43 21.71 42.01 16.79
CA GLN A 43 22.74 41.01 17.13
C GLN A 43 24.16 41.58 17.06
N ALA A 44 24.40 42.44 16.08
CA ALA A 44 25.70 43.07 15.86
C ALA A 44 25.96 44.29 16.77
N ASP A 45 24.96 44.75 17.53
CA ASP A 45 25.13 45.87 18.45
C ASP A 45 26.09 45.49 19.58
N PRO A 46 27.22 46.23 19.77
CA PRO A 46 28.16 46.00 20.85
C PRO A 46 27.54 46.00 22.26
N ALA A 47 26.39 46.65 22.47
CA ALA A 47 25.66 46.63 23.73
C ALA A 47 25.08 45.24 24.08
N ASN A 48 24.88 44.38 23.07
CA ASN A 48 24.33 43.04 23.22
C ASN A 48 25.41 41.95 23.24
N LEU A 49 26.68 42.32 23.09
CA LEU A 49 27.82 41.41 23.19
C LEU A 49 28.23 41.24 24.67
N VAL A 50 28.05 40.04 25.19
CA VAL A 50 28.53 39.66 26.52
C VAL A 50 29.89 38.98 26.36
N ILE A 51 30.87 39.47 27.11
CA ILE A 51 32.24 38.96 27.11
C ILE A 51 32.53 38.45 28.51
N GLU A 52 32.71 37.14 28.66
CA GLU A 52 33.06 36.51 29.94
C GLU A 52 34.33 35.66 29.82
N LYS A 53 35.06 35.53 30.92
CA LYS A 53 36.19 34.60 31.02
C LYS A 53 35.74 33.31 31.67
N VAL A 54 35.59 32.26 30.87
CA VAL A 54 35.21 30.92 31.34
C VAL A 54 36.40 29.99 31.15
N GLY A 55 36.92 29.42 32.23
CA GLY A 55 38.03 28.46 32.17
C GLY A 55 39.34 29.02 31.59
N GLY A 56 39.62 30.31 31.78
CA GLY A 56 40.81 30.98 31.23
C GLY A 56 40.66 31.45 29.77
N ASN A 57 39.60 31.04 29.07
CA ASN A 57 39.28 31.48 27.72
C ASN A 57 38.28 32.65 27.75
N THR A 58 38.45 33.61 26.84
CA THR A 58 37.46 34.69 26.64
C THR A 58 36.40 34.18 25.68
N VAL A 59 35.17 34.05 26.17
CA VAL A 59 34.01 33.65 25.37
C VAL A 59 33.17 34.89 25.12
N ILE A 60 32.80 35.10 23.86
CA ILE A 60 31.91 36.17 23.42
C ILE A 60 30.61 35.52 22.98
N TRP A 61 29.49 35.87 23.59
CA TRP A 61 28.17 35.49 23.09
C TRP A 61 27.27 36.71 22.98
N ILE A 62 26.31 36.61 22.08
CA ILE A 62 25.32 37.66 21.85
C ILE A 62 24.14 37.35 22.79
N LYS A 63 23.76 38.30 23.64
CA LYS A 63 22.49 38.27 24.36
C LYS A 63 21.47 38.99 23.46
N PRO A 64 20.68 38.27 22.66
CA PRO A 64 19.89 38.94 21.62
C PRO A 64 18.75 39.72 22.28
N PRO A 65 18.61 41.04 22.06
CA PRO A 65 17.61 41.86 22.76
C PRO A 65 16.18 41.56 22.27
N TYR A 66 16.03 41.02 21.06
CA TYR A 66 14.72 40.67 20.49
C TYR A 66 14.09 39.44 21.14
N THR A 67 14.81 38.62 21.92
CA THR A 67 14.19 37.45 22.59
C THR A 67 13.18 37.86 23.66
N ALA A 68 13.29 39.10 24.18
CA ALA A 68 12.32 39.70 25.09
C ALA A 68 11.26 40.57 24.37
N SER A 69 11.33 40.70 23.04
CA SER A 69 10.34 41.45 22.29
C SER A 69 9.01 40.69 22.23
N GLU A 70 7.90 41.42 22.29
CA GLU A 70 6.55 40.88 22.15
C GLU A 70 6.41 40.07 20.86
N LYS A 71 6.97 40.56 19.74
CA LYS A 71 6.98 39.87 18.44
C LYS A 71 7.65 38.50 18.48
N HIS A 72 8.75 38.35 19.21
CA HIS A 72 9.42 37.05 19.35
C HIS A 72 8.66 36.10 20.29
N GLN A 73 8.06 36.62 21.37
CA GLN A 73 7.21 35.82 22.25
C GLN A 73 5.96 35.32 21.51
N MET A 74 5.35 36.17 20.67
CA MET A 74 4.25 35.77 19.78
C MET A 74 4.69 34.68 18.81
N MET A 75 5.85 34.83 18.17
CA MET A 75 6.39 33.81 17.26
C MET A 75 6.62 32.46 17.97
N LEU A 76 7.18 32.47 19.19
CA LEU A 76 7.37 31.25 19.98
C LEU A 76 6.03 30.62 20.40
N ALA A 77 5.04 31.44 20.78
CA ALA A 77 3.70 30.97 21.11
C ALA A 77 2.99 30.35 19.89
N ASP A 78 3.10 30.99 18.72
CA ASP A 78 2.56 30.48 17.47
C ASP A 78 3.23 29.17 17.04
N GLN A 79 4.55 29.09 17.18
CA GLN A 79 5.30 27.86 16.91
C GLN A 79 4.91 26.74 17.89
N ALA A 80 4.76 27.04 19.18
CA ALA A 80 4.30 26.08 20.18
C ALA A 80 2.89 25.59 19.87
N ALA A 81 1.98 26.48 19.46
CA ALA A 81 0.62 26.13 19.05
C ALA A 81 0.63 25.24 17.80
N LEU A 82 1.44 25.56 16.79
CA LEU A 82 1.58 24.73 15.59
C LEU A 82 2.15 23.35 15.93
N ASN A 83 3.18 23.27 16.78
CA ASN A 83 3.75 22.00 17.21
C ASN A 83 2.73 21.11 17.95
N ARG A 84 1.86 21.72 18.76
CA ARG A 84 0.77 21.01 19.46
C ARG A 84 -0.19 20.37 18.47
N VAL A 85 -0.62 21.12 17.45
CA VAL A 85 -1.48 20.63 16.37
C VAL A 85 -0.80 19.54 15.55
N LEU A 86 0.46 19.73 15.15
CA LEU A 86 1.22 18.76 14.37
C LEU A 86 1.43 17.44 15.12
N ARG A 87 1.69 17.49 16.44
CA ARG A 87 1.81 16.28 17.27
C ARG A 87 0.52 15.45 17.19
N LEU A 88 -0.63 16.09 17.37
CA LEU A 88 -1.92 15.39 17.30
C LEU A 88 -2.21 14.90 15.88
N ASN A 89 -1.99 15.74 14.85
CA ASN A 89 -2.23 15.37 13.45
C ASN A 89 -1.43 14.13 13.04
N LEU A 90 -0.11 14.15 13.28
CA LEU A 90 0.78 13.05 12.90
C LEU A 90 0.47 11.77 13.67
N TRP A 91 0.09 11.87 14.95
CA TRP A 91 -0.36 10.72 15.72
C TRP A 91 -1.66 10.14 15.16
N ALA A 92 -2.67 10.98 14.91
CA ALA A 92 -4.00 10.54 14.52
C ALA A 92 -4.04 9.98 13.09
N THR A 93 -3.43 10.66 12.13
CA THR A 93 -3.36 10.20 10.73
C THR A 93 -2.60 8.89 10.64
N LYS A 94 -1.45 8.77 11.33
CA LYS A 94 -0.71 7.51 11.44
C LYS A 94 -1.53 6.39 12.09
N ALA A 95 -2.31 6.71 13.13
CA ALA A 95 -3.18 5.72 13.78
C ALA A 95 -4.28 5.19 12.85
N VAL A 96 -4.82 6.06 11.98
CA VAL A 96 -5.78 5.67 10.94
C VAL A 96 -5.11 4.76 9.90
N GLU A 97 -3.94 5.16 9.38
CA GLU A 97 -3.16 4.42 8.39
C GLU A 97 -2.71 3.04 8.90
N ASP A 98 -2.15 2.98 10.12
CA ASP A 98 -1.68 1.73 10.74
C ASP A 98 -2.85 0.88 11.27
N GLY A 99 -4.06 1.44 11.33
CA GLY A 99 -5.27 0.82 11.89
C GLY A 99 -5.22 0.61 13.41
N LYS A 100 -4.26 1.22 14.11
CA LYS A 100 -4.09 1.18 15.57
C LYS A 100 -3.37 2.44 16.07
N PRO A 101 -3.78 3.01 17.22
CA PRO A 101 -3.07 4.14 17.81
C PRO A 101 -1.73 3.72 18.43
N SER A 102 -0.70 4.58 18.33
CA SER A 102 0.54 4.42 19.10
C SER A 102 0.32 4.80 20.57
N ALA A 103 1.23 4.35 21.45
CA ALA A 103 1.18 4.66 22.88
C ALA A 103 1.65 6.08 23.23
N ASP A 104 2.06 6.90 22.24
CA ASP A 104 2.68 8.22 22.46
C ASP A 104 1.67 9.31 22.88
N VAL A 105 0.39 9.09 22.60
CA VAL A 105 -0.73 9.95 23.00
C VAL A 105 -1.86 9.06 23.51
N GLY A 106 -2.33 9.30 24.74
CA GLY A 106 -3.46 8.56 25.30
C GLY A 106 -4.78 8.96 24.64
N LEU A 107 -5.75 8.05 24.53
CA LEU A 107 -7.05 8.37 23.90
C LEU A 107 -7.83 9.47 24.64
N GLU A 108 -7.73 9.53 25.97
CA GLU A 108 -8.35 10.62 26.75
C GLU A 108 -7.63 11.95 26.53
N GLU A 109 -6.29 11.96 26.53
CA GLU A 109 -5.47 13.14 26.19
C GLU A 109 -5.83 13.65 24.79
N ALA A 110 -5.93 12.74 23.82
CA ALA A 110 -6.31 13.06 22.45
C ALA A 110 -7.74 13.64 22.35
N PHE A 111 -8.70 13.09 23.11
CA PHE A 111 -10.05 13.63 23.14
C PHE A 111 -10.10 15.05 23.71
N ASP A 112 -9.45 15.29 24.85
CA ASP A 112 -9.45 16.62 25.47
C ASP A 112 -8.71 17.64 24.58
N GLU A 113 -7.63 17.22 23.91
CA GLU A 113 -6.89 18.03 22.94
C GLU A 113 -7.73 18.36 21.69
N MET A 114 -8.40 17.36 21.12
CA MET A 114 -9.31 17.53 19.97
C MET A 114 -10.41 18.54 20.31
N VAL A 115 -11.03 18.43 21.50
CA VAL A 115 -12.07 19.37 21.96
C VAL A 115 -11.52 20.77 22.13
N ALA A 116 -10.27 20.92 22.60
CA ALA A 116 -9.64 22.23 22.75
C ALA A 116 -9.29 22.91 21.42
N LEU A 117 -9.06 22.12 20.37
CA LEU A 117 -8.72 22.59 19.03
C LEU A 117 -9.93 22.81 18.12
N ASP A 118 -11.04 22.13 18.40
CA ASP A 118 -12.26 22.21 17.59
C ASP A 118 -13.01 23.53 17.84
N ALA A 119 -13.02 24.38 16.83
CA ALA A 119 -13.82 25.60 16.78
C ALA A 119 -15.06 25.37 15.91
N ASP A 120 -16.15 26.11 16.18
CA ASP A 120 -17.41 25.96 15.45
C ASP A 120 -17.25 26.19 13.93
N ASP A 121 -16.41 27.16 13.55
CA ASP A 121 -16.10 27.55 12.16
C ASP A 121 -15.02 26.68 11.51
N LEU A 122 -14.44 25.71 12.24
CA LEU A 122 -13.23 25.00 11.81
C LEU A 122 -13.40 24.31 10.46
N PHE A 123 -14.58 23.79 10.16
CA PHE A 123 -14.89 23.06 8.91
C PHE A 123 -15.87 23.81 7.99
N ASP A 124 -16.02 25.13 8.12
CA ASP A 124 -16.85 25.91 7.18
C ASP A 124 -16.28 25.89 5.76
N GLU A 125 -14.96 26.00 5.63
CA GLU A 125 -14.20 25.97 4.37
C GLU A 125 -12.82 25.34 4.60
N MET A 126 -12.31 24.62 3.61
CA MET A 126 -10.98 24.02 3.64
C MET A 126 -9.91 25.10 3.79
N ALA A 127 -9.01 24.97 4.77
CA ALA A 127 -7.92 25.92 4.88
C ALA A 127 -6.90 25.69 3.74
N PRO A 128 -6.46 26.75 3.03
CA PRO A 128 -5.46 26.62 1.99
C PRO A 128 -4.14 26.13 2.61
N THR A 129 -3.33 25.42 1.83
CA THR A 129 -2.06 24.82 2.32
C THR A 129 -1.07 25.84 2.90
N VAL A 130 -1.19 27.11 2.51
CA VAL A 130 -0.40 28.22 3.07
C VAL A 130 -0.76 28.56 4.52
N ASP A 131 -2.00 28.30 4.96
CA ASP A 131 -2.40 28.36 6.37
C ASP A 131 -2.18 26.99 7.03
N LEU A 132 -0.89 26.68 7.24
CA LEU A 132 -0.46 25.41 7.81
C LEU A 132 -1.14 25.11 9.16
N LYS A 133 -1.37 26.13 10.00
CA LYS A 133 -1.94 25.90 11.33
C LYS A 133 -3.41 25.48 11.23
N ARG A 134 -4.23 26.21 10.48
CA ARG A 134 -5.66 25.88 10.35
C ARG A 134 -5.86 24.57 9.59
N HIS A 135 -5.13 24.36 8.49
CA HIS A 135 -5.17 23.12 7.70
C HIS A 135 -4.83 21.90 8.57
N ASN A 136 -3.72 21.94 9.31
CA ASN A 136 -3.36 20.83 10.19
C ASN A 136 -4.33 20.67 11.38
N THR A 137 -5.03 21.72 11.79
CA THR A 137 -6.05 21.64 12.85
C THR A 137 -7.28 20.88 12.34
N GLN A 138 -7.75 21.16 11.12
CA GLN A 138 -8.83 20.42 10.46
C GLN A 138 -8.51 18.92 10.35
N SER A 139 -7.29 18.59 9.89
CA SER A 139 -6.81 17.20 9.83
C SER A 139 -6.69 16.54 11.21
N ALA A 140 -6.09 17.23 12.19
CA ALA A 140 -5.91 16.69 13.53
C ALA A 140 -7.24 16.37 14.22
N VAL A 141 -8.21 17.28 14.14
CA VAL A 141 -9.52 17.13 14.78
C VAL A 141 -10.32 16.00 14.14
N SER A 142 -10.41 15.99 12.81
CA SER A 142 -11.15 14.95 12.07
C SER A 142 -10.52 13.56 12.18
N ALA A 143 -9.19 13.45 12.08
CA ALA A 143 -8.48 12.19 12.26
C ALA A 143 -8.59 11.66 13.70
N THR A 144 -8.55 12.53 14.71
CA THR A 144 -8.72 12.13 16.11
C THR A 144 -10.12 11.60 16.37
N ALA A 145 -11.15 12.23 15.79
CA ALA A 145 -12.52 11.73 15.84
C ALA A 145 -12.65 10.31 15.26
N ALA A 146 -11.97 10.03 14.15
CA ALA A 146 -11.92 8.70 13.55
C ALA A 146 -11.26 7.66 14.47
N VAL A 147 -10.12 8.01 15.08
CA VAL A 147 -9.40 7.15 16.04
C VAL A 147 -10.28 6.86 17.26
N LEU A 148 -10.95 7.87 17.82
CA LEU A 148 -11.83 7.72 18.97
C LEU A 148 -13.06 6.85 18.66
N ALA A 149 -13.69 7.03 17.50
CA ALA A 149 -14.79 6.18 17.07
C ALA A 149 -14.38 4.71 16.99
N ARG A 150 -13.18 4.46 16.44
CA ARG A 150 -12.66 3.12 16.20
C ARG A 150 -12.07 2.44 17.43
N HIS A 151 -11.46 3.18 18.35
CA HIS A 151 -10.65 2.61 19.44
C HIS A 151 -11.06 3.06 20.85
N GLY A 152 -11.97 4.03 20.99
CA GLY A 152 -12.46 4.48 22.29
C GLY A 152 -13.10 3.33 23.08
N SER A 153 -12.72 3.20 24.34
CA SER A 153 -13.41 2.33 25.30
C SER A 153 -14.87 2.75 25.46
N ASP A 154 -15.73 1.88 25.98
CA ASP A 154 -17.15 2.21 26.16
C ASP A 154 -17.33 3.46 27.05
N ALA A 155 -16.55 3.57 28.13
CA ALA A 155 -16.58 4.75 29.01
C ALA A 155 -16.16 6.05 28.31
N LEU A 156 -15.10 6.02 27.48
CA LEU A 156 -14.69 7.19 26.70
C LEU A 156 -15.72 7.49 25.60
N TRP A 157 -16.28 6.46 24.99
CA TRP A 157 -17.25 6.58 23.92
C TRP A 157 -18.55 7.24 24.39
N GLU A 158 -19.05 6.90 25.59
CA GLU A 158 -20.21 7.55 26.19
C GLU A 158 -20.06 9.08 26.27
N LYS A 159 -18.85 9.56 26.60
CA LYS A 159 -18.51 11.00 26.64
C LYS A 159 -18.29 11.60 25.25
N ALA A 160 -17.69 10.84 24.33
CA ALA A 160 -17.18 11.36 23.07
C ALA A 160 -18.17 11.28 21.89
N GLN A 161 -19.15 10.38 21.93
CA GLN A 161 -19.97 9.99 20.77
C GLN A 161 -20.68 11.17 20.07
N GLU A 162 -21.25 12.11 20.83
CA GLU A 162 -21.98 13.26 20.27
C GLU A 162 -21.00 14.20 19.56
N LYS A 163 -19.88 14.50 20.21
CA LYS A 163 -18.85 15.38 19.66
C LYS A 163 -18.18 14.80 18.43
N VAL A 164 -17.89 13.49 18.45
CA VAL A 164 -17.32 12.76 17.31
C VAL A 164 -18.28 12.74 16.13
N ALA A 165 -19.58 12.53 16.36
CA ALA A 165 -20.58 12.56 15.31
C ALA A 165 -20.74 13.97 14.69
N ASP A 166 -20.73 15.00 15.52
CA ASP A 166 -20.76 16.40 15.07
C ASP A 166 -19.54 16.76 14.22
N ILE A 167 -18.33 16.40 14.67
CA ILE A 167 -17.09 16.61 13.90
C ILE A 167 -17.16 15.87 12.56
N ALA A 168 -17.60 14.60 12.55
CA ALA A 168 -17.70 13.83 11.32
C ALA A 168 -18.66 14.47 10.32
N GLN A 169 -19.80 14.97 10.79
CA GLN A 169 -20.76 15.67 9.95
C GLN A 169 -20.16 16.95 9.35
N ARG A 170 -19.58 17.82 10.18
CA ARG A 170 -18.97 19.07 9.70
C ARG A 170 -17.79 18.80 8.75
N ALA A 171 -16.94 17.83 9.07
CA ALA A 171 -15.80 17.44 8.25
C ALA A 171 -16.21 16.81 6.90
N ALA A 172 -17.32 16.06 6.86
CA ALA A 172 -17.83 15.48 5.61
C ALA A 172 -18.49 16.49 4.67
N THR A 173 -18.93 17.65 5.20
CA THR A 173 -19.61 18.68 4.41
C THR A 173 -18.78 19.95 4.22
N ILE A 174 -17.49 19.90 4.54
CA ILE A 174 -16.58 21.04 4.35
C ILE A 174 -16.54 21.43 2.86
N VAL A 175 -16.52 22.73 2.59
CA VAL A 175 -16.41 23.23 1.22
C VAL A 175 -14.94 23.26 0.80
N GLU A 176 -14.62 22.60 -0.30
CA GLU A 176 -13.29 22.66 -0.90
C GLU A 176 -12.94 24.09 -1.35
N THR A 177 -11.67 24.48 -1.20
CA THR A 177 -11.20 25.79 -1.68
C THR A 177 -10.50 25.61 -3.02
N HIS A 178 -10.79 26.53 -3.94
CA HIS A 178 -10.16 26.57 -5.25
C HIS A 178 -8.74 27.17 -5.13
N ASP A 179 -7.73 26.31 -5.07
CA ASP A 179 -6.31 26.67 -5.23
C ASP A 179 -5.82 26.20 -6.62
N GLU A 180 -4.76 26.80 -7.15
CA GLU A 180 -4.12 26.42 -8.42
C GLU A 180 -3.66 24.95 -8.43
N LEU A 181 -3.54 24.32 -7.25
CA LEU A 181 -3.14 22.94 -7.05
C LEU A 181 -4.30 21.99 -6.69
N SER A 182 -5.54 22.48 -6.56
CA SER A 182 -6.70 21.67 -6.18
C SER A 182 -7.37 21.03 -7.40
N PHE A 183 -7.30 19.70 -7.51
CA PHE A 183 -8.02 18.88 -8.51
C PHE A 183 -8.50 17.55 -7.93
N ARG A 184 -9.41 16.83 -8.61
CA ARG A 184 -10.04 15.59 -8.10
C ARG A 184 -9.08 14.50 -7.61
N GLY A 185 -7.94 14.33 -8.29
CA GLY A 185 -6.90 13.36 -7.95
C GLY A 185 -5.85 13.87 -6.95
N THR A 186 -6.10 14.99 -6.27
CA THR A 186 -5.17 15.49 -5.25
C THR A 186 -5.24 14.58 -4.03
N HIS A 187 -4.16 13.87 -3.74
CA HIS A 187 -4.04 13.11 -2.50
C HIS A 187 -3.58 14.03 -1.37
N LEU A 188 -4.43 14.24 -0.38
CA LEU A 188 -4.12 15.01 0.83
C LEU A 188 -4.17 14.07 2.04
N THR A 189 -3.04 13.84 2.69
CA THR A 189 -2.97 13.06 3.92
C THR A 189 -3.76 13.77 5.02
N GLY A 190 -4.65 13.05 5.70
CA GLY A 190 -5.49 13.65 6.75
C GLY A 190 -6.61 14.54 6.22
N HIS A 191 -7.07 14.34 4.99
CA HIS A 191 -8.18 15.11 4.42
C HIS A 191 -9.47 14.95 5.25
N PRO A 192 -10.13 16.02 5.72
CA PRO A 192 -11.24 15.90 6.67
C PRO A 192 -12.42 15.01 6.21
N PRO A 193 -12.94 15.11 4.97
CA PRO A 193 -13.96 14.16 4.49
C PRO A 193 -13.48 12.69 4.45
N ALA A 194 -12.21 12.44 4.14
CA ALA A 194 -11.65 11.09 4.16
C ALA A 194 -11.58 10.52 5.59
N MET A 195 -11.21 11.37 6.57
CA MET A 195 -11.25 11.00 8.00
C MET A 195 -12.70 10.81 8.50
N ALA A 196 -13.65 11.58 7.96
CA ALA A 196 -15.06 11.41 8.25
C ALA A 196 -15.58 10.05 7.74
N ALA A 197 -15.14 9.58 6.56
CA ALA A 197 -15.47 8.23 6.06
C ALA A 197 -15.04 7.12 7.06
N VAL A 198 -13.82 7.21 7.60
CA VAL A 198 -13.33 6.29 8.63
C VAL A 198 -14.15 6.39 9.92
N THR A 199 -14.55 7.61 10.31
CA THR A 199 -15.41 7.85 11.47
C THR A 199 -16.77 7.21 11.29
N TYR A 200 -17.43 7.41 10.13
CA TYR A 200 -18.73 6.81 9.84
C TYR A 200 -18.67 5.29 9.73
N ALA A 201 -17.61 4.72 9.16
CA ALA A 201 -17.36 3.29 9.18
C ALA A 201 -17.29 2.75 10.62
N ALA A 202 -16.59 3.43 11.53
CA ALA A 202 -16.54 3.04 12.93
C ALA A 202 -17.89 3.22 13.65
N LEU A 203 -18.68 4.24 13.30
CA LEU A 203 -20.03 4.44 13.80
C LEU A 203 -20.97 3.30 13.35
N LEU A 204 -20.91 2.89 12.08
CA LEU A 204 -21.69 1.77 11.55
C LEU A 204 -21.32 0.44 12.20
N ARG A 205 -20.04 0.24 12.54
CA ARG A 205 -19.63 -0.93 13.32
C ARG A 205 -20.30 -0.98 14.69
N ARG A 206 -20.53 0.17 15.33
CA ARG A 206 -21.20 0.27 16.64
C ARG A 206 -22.72 0.19 16.53
N ASP A 207 -23.29 0.83 15.52
CA ASP A 207 -24.72 0.85 15.24
C ASP A 207 -24.98 0.86 13.71
N PRO A 208 -25.20 -0.31 13.09
CA PRO A 208 -25.54 -0.45 11.68
C PRO A 208 -26.85 0.27 11.29
N SER A 209 -27.74 0.47 12.26
CA SER A 209 -29.04 1.10 12.04
C SER A 209 -28.95 2.63 11.97
N ARG A 210 -27.81 3.22 12.31
CA ARG A 210 -27.57 4.66 12.29
C ARG A 210 -27.67 5.25 10.88
N ARG A 211 -28.84 5.81 10.58
CA ARG A 211 -29.17 6.40 9.27
C ARG A 211 -28.17 7.46 8.82
N GLU A 212 -27.79 8.37 9.71
CA GLU A 212 -26.83 9.45 9.40
C GLU A 212 -25.52 8.90 8.84
N ALA A 213 -24.99 7.84 9.45
CA ALA A 213 -23.72 7.25 9.03
C ALA A 213 -23.86 6.50 7.70
N ARG A 214 -24.97 5.81 7.44
CA ARG A 214 -25.20 5.15 6.14
C ARG A 214 -25.34 6.15 5.01
N VAL A 215 -26.17 7.18 5.20
CA VAL A 215 -26.37 8.25 4.22
C VAL A 215 -25.04 8.94 3.91
N ALA A 216 -24.29 9.34 4.94
CA ALA A 216 -23.00 10.00 4.74
C ALA A 216 -22.00 9.12 3.98
N MET A 217 -21.91 7.82 4.30
CA MET A 217 -21.03 6.89 3.58
C MET A 217 -21.38 6.76 2.10
N PHE A 218 -22.66 6.69 1.72
CA PHE A 218 -23.04 6.65 0.31
C PHE A 218 -22.77 7.97 -0.41
N GLN A 219 -22.95 9.11 0.26
CA GLN A 219 -22.63 10.43 -0.30
C GLN A 219 -21.10 10.58 -0.49
N LEU A 220 -20.29 10.18 0.48
CA LEU A 220 -18.82 10.18 0.35
C LEU A 220 -18.32 9.18 -0.70
N ALA A 221 -19.03 8.08 -0.95
CA ALA A 221 -18.68 7.11 -2.01
C ALA A 221 -18.84 7.70 -3.43
N VAL A 222 -19.53 8.83 -3.57
CA VAL A 222 -19.75 9.56 -4.83
C VAL A 222 -19.14 10.97 -4.79
N ASP A 223 -18.24 11.22 -3.85
CA ASP A 223 -17.53 12.50 -3.70
C ASP A 223 -16.71 12.86 -4.96
N PRO A 224 -16.52 14.16 -5.28
CA PRO A 224 -15.68 14.56 -6.40
C PRO A 224 -14.18 14.32 -6.15
N VAL A 225 -13.73 14.30 -4.89
CA VAL A 225 -12.33 14.06 -4.53
C VAL A 225 -12.08 12.56 -4.47
N GLU A 226 -11.19 12.06 -5.33
CA GLU A 226 -10.93 10.62 -5.46
C GLU A 226 -10.50 10.02 -4.12
N ALA A 227 -9.56 10.65 -3.40
CA ALA A 227 -9.06 10.20 -2.10
C ALA A 227 -10.16 10.03 -1.03
N VAL A 228 -11.24 10.82 -1.09
CA VAL A 228 -12.39 10.69 -0.19
C VAL A 228 -13.19 9.43 -0.52
N VAL A 229 -13.40 9.19 -1.81
CA VAL A 229 -14.02 7.96 -2.30
C VAL A 229 -13.18 6.75 -1.88
N GLU A 230 -11.87 6.76 -2.13
CA GLU A 230 -10.98 5.65 -1.74
C GLU A 230 -11.10 5.32 -0.25
N ALA A 231 -11.12 6.35 0.61
CA ALA A 231 -11.25 6.19 2.05
C ALA A 231 -12.55 5.49 2.47
N VAL A 232 -13.66 5.70 1.76
CA VAL A 232 -14.92 4.98 2.01
C VAL A 232 -14.77 3.48 1.77
N TYR A 233 -14.16 3.11 0.64
CA TYR A 233 -13.98 1.70 0.26
C TYR A 233 -12.92 1.01 1.11
N ASP A 234 -11.82 1.71 1.47
CA ASP A 234 -10.78 1.21 2.36
C ASP A 234 -11.24 1.07 3.82
N ALA A 235 -12.25 1.85 4.23
CA ALA A 235 -12.84 1.75 5.57
C ALA A 235 -13.87 0.61 5.70
N ALA A 236 -14.29 -0.05 4.60
CA ALA A 236 -15.28 -1.13 4.63
C ALA A 236 -14.95 -2.30 5.58
N PRO A 237 -13.68 -2.75 5.72
CA PRO A 237 -13.32 -3.78 6.70
C PRO A 237 -13.62 -3.41 8.16
N ILE A 238 -13.85 -2.13 8.48
CA ILE A 238 -14.20 -1.69 9.84
C ILE A 238 -15.63 -2.11 10.19
N PHE A 239 -16.59 -2.03 9.25
CA PHE A 239 -18.01 -2.30 9.55
C PHE A 239 -18.54 -3.60 8.93
N VAL A 240 -17.74 -4.32 8.13
CA VAL A 240 -18.19 -5.48 7.36
C VAL A 240 -18.99 -6.51 8.16
N GLU A 241 -18.55 -6.84 9.38
CA GLU A 241 -19.23 -7.81 10.24
C GLU A 241 -20.60 -7.31 10.73
N ALA A 242 -20.74 -5.99 10.92
CA ALA A 242 -21.94 -5.38 11.47
C ALA A 242 -22.97 -5.01 10.38
N ALA A 243 -22.50 -4.68 9.17
CA ALA A 243 -23.34 -4.28 8.03
C ALA A 243 -22.86 -4.89 6.70
N PRO A 244 -22.95 -6.23 6.52
CA PRO A 244 -22.47 -6.91 5.32
C PRO A 244 -23.23 -6.49 4.04
N ASP A 245 -24.54 -6.27 4.13
CA ASP A 245 -25.38 -5.84 2.99
C ASP A 245 -24.92 -4.51 2.39
N MET A 246 -24.38 -3.63 3.25
CA MET A 246 -23.85 -2.34 2.83
C MET A 246 -22.59 -2.50 1.97
N VAL A 247 -21.77 -3.54 2.19
CA VAL A 247 -20.60 -3.85 1.35
C VAL A 247 -21.04 -4.18 -0.07
N TRP A 248 -22.04 -5.05 -0.24
CA TRP A 248 -22.58 -5.35 -1.57
C TRP A 248 -23.19 -4.12 -2.26
N ARG A 249 -23.86 -3.25 -1.48
CA ARG A 249 -24.40 -2.01 -2.01
C ARG A 249 -23.30 -1.04 -2.47
N LEU A 250 -22.20 -0.91 -1.72
CA LEU A 250 -21.04 -0.12 -2.13
C LEU A 250 -20.38 -0.69 -3.39
N PHE A 251 -20.26 -2.01 -3.50
CA PHE A 251 -19.76 -2.69 -4.69
C PHE A 251 -20.62 -2.37 -5.92
N SER A 252 -21.94 -2.46 -5.76
CA SER A 252 -22.90 -2.15 -6.83
C SER A 252 -22.87 -0.66 -7.19
N LEU A 253 -22.73 0.24 -6.21
CA LEU A 253 -22.60 1.68 -6.44
C LEU A 253 -21.32 2.02 -7.24
N ALA A 254 -20.18 1.45 -6.88
CA ALA A 254 -18.91 1.66 -7.59
C ALA A 254 -19.01 1.22 -9.06
N THR A 255 -19.55 0.02 -9.31
CA THR A 255 -19.73 -0.51 -10.68
C THR A 255 -20.77 0.30 -11.47
N GLN A 256 -21.85 0.77 -10.82
CA GLN A 256 -22.86 1.65 -11.42
C GLN A 256 -22.27 3.00 -11.80
N ARG A 257 -21.48 3.61 -10.91
CA ARG A 257 -20.78 4.89 -11.16
C ARG A 257 -19.80 4.75 -12.32
N ALA A 258 -19.00 3.68 -12.33
CA ALA A 258 -18.07 3.37 -13.42
C ALA A 258 -18.75 3.28 -14.80
N ALA A 259 -19.99 2.76 -14.83
CA ALA A 259 -20.72 2.51 -16.07
C ALA A 259 -21.60 3.68 -16.55
N ARG A 260 -22.04 4.58 -15.66
CA ARG A 260 -23.08 5.57 -15.95
C ARG A 260 -22.64 7.02 -15.82
N SER A 261 -21.58 7.31 -15.07
CA SER A 261 -21.18 8.69 -14.83
C SER A 261 -20.63 9.34 -16.09
N HIS A 262 -20.85 10.65 -16.23
CA HIS A 262 -20.20 11.48 -17.23
C HIS A 262 -19.33 12.51 -16.52
N GLU A 263 -18.02 12.34 -16.53
CA GLU A 263 -17.10 13.38 -16.06
C GLU A 263 -16.88 14.40 -17.15
N THR A 264 -17.13 15.66 -16.80
CA THR A 264 -16.99 16.80 -17.71
C THR A 264 -15.84 17.71 -17.34
N GLU A 265 -15.33 17.66 -16.10
CA GLU A 265 -14.35 18.60 -15.56
C GLU A 265 -13.38 17.97 -14.54
N HIS A 266 -12.14 18.50 -14.44
CA HIS A 266 -11.13 18.10 -13.45
C HIS A 266 -11.21 18.87 -12.13
N SER A 267 -12.25 19.70 -11.97
CA SER A 267 -12.48 20.53 -10.78
C SER A 267 -12.71 19.68 -9.52
N PRO A 268 -12.19 20.09 -8.35
CA PRO A 268 -12.53 19.45 -7.07
C PRO A 268 -14.01 19.63 -6.70
N HIS A 269 -14.76 20.42 -7.47
CA HIS A 269 -16.21 20.56 -7.34
C HIS A 269 -16.94 19.80 -8.43
N TRP A 270 -18.11 19.29 -8.07
CA TRP A 270 -19.09 18.86 -9.05
C TRP A 270 -19.69 20.06 -9.79
N SER A 271 -19.91 19.91 -11.09
CA SER A 271 -20.90 20.75 -11.76
C SER A 271 -22.30 20.49 -11.17
N PRO A 272 -23.26 21.43 -11.25
CA PRO A 272 -24.60 21.20 -10.70
C PRO A 272 -25.32 19.97 -11.28
N ALA A 273 -25.02 19.60 -12.53
CA ALA A 273 -25.58 18.42 -13.18
C ALA A 273 -24.96 17.13 -12.61
N GLU A 274 -23.63 17.07 -12.52
CA GLU A 274 -22.93 15.93 -11.91
C GLU A 274 -23.31 15.76 -10.43
N ALA A 275 -23.38 16.84 -9.66
CA ALA A 275 -23.78 16.80 -8.25
C ALA A 275 -25.16 16.15 -8.07
N LYS A 276 -26.12 16.52 -8.92
CA LYS A 276 -27.47 15.96 -8.92
C LYS A 276 -27.47 14.47 -9.29
N GLU A 277 -26.70 14.08 -10.30
CA GLU A 277 -26.59 12.69 -10.73
C GLU A 277 -25.95 11.81 -9.65
N GLN A 278 -24.80 12.22 -9.12
CA GLN A 278 -24.07 11.50 -8.08
C GLN A 278 -24.88 11.39 -6.79
N SER A 279 -25.50 12.47 -6.34
CA SER A 279 -26.38 12.45 -5.15
C SER A 279 -27.57 11.51 -5.35
N ALA A 280 -28.15 11.46 -6.55
CA ALA A 280 -29.25 10.54 -6.85
C ALA A 280 -28.81 9.06 -6.81
N LEU A 281 -27.58 8.74 -7.24
CA LEU A 281 -27.01 7.39 -7.12
C LEU A 281 -26.82 6.99 -5.65
N ALA A 282 -26.31 7.91 -4.82
CA ALA A 282 -26.15 7.68 -3.38
C ALA A 282 -27.50 7.51 -2.66
N ASP A 283 -28.49 8.34 -2.99
CA ASP A 283 -29.84 8.25 -2.43
C ASP A 283 -30.56 6.95 -2.85
N GLU A 284 -30.42 6.55 -4.11
CA GLU A 284 -30.92 5.26 -4.62
C GLU A 284 -30.28 4.10 -3.86
N ALA A 285 -28.96 4.16 -3.60
CA ALA A 285 -28.24 3.14 -2.86
C ALA A 285 -28.78 2.96 -1.43
N GLU A 286 -29.00 4.05 -0.69
CA GLU A 286 -29.58 3.99 0.66
C GLU A 286 -31.04 3.50 0.63
N GLN A 287 -31.85 3.95 -0.33
CA GLN A 287 -33.24 3.50 -0.45
C GLN A 287 -33.33 1.99 -0.73
N MET A 288 -32.47 1.46 -1.61
CA MET A 288 -32.41 0.03 -1.88
C MET A 288 -31.97 -0.77 -0.66
N LEU A 289 -30.98 -0.26 0.09
CA LEU A 289 -30.51 -0.90 1.33
C LEU A 289 -31.64 -0.98 2.37
N ILE A 290 -32.34 0.14 2.64
CA ILE A 290 -33.49 0.16 3.57
C ILE A 290 -34.62 -0.75 3.07
N GLY A 291 -34.85 -0.77 1.76
CA GLY A 291 -35.90 -1.59 1.14
C GLY A 291 -35.59 -3.09 1.07
N GLY A 292 -34.38 -3.52 1.44
CA GLY A 292 -33.92 -4.89 1.27
C GLY A 292 -33.88 -5.34 -0.20
N VAL A 293 -33.75 -4.38 -1.13
CA VAL A 293 -33.70 -4.65 -2.56
C VAL A 293 -32.26 -4.98 -2.93
N LEU A 294 -32.04 -6.18 -3.46
CA LEU A 294 -30.71 -6.58 -3.89
C LEU A 294 -30.36 -5.91 -5.23
N PRO A 295 -29.36 -5.01 -5.25
CA PRO A 295 -28.93 -4.39 -6.51
C PRO A 295 -28.14 -5.38 -7.36
N SER A 296 -28.21 -5.19 -8.68
CA SER A 296 -27.35 -5.88 -9.63
C SER A 296 -26.05 -5.10 -9.81
N ALA A 297 -24.91 -5.76 -9.63
CA ALA A 297 -23.63 -5.21 -10.05
C ALA A 297 -23.62 -4.98 -11.58
N HIS A 298 -23.04 -3.86 -12.00
CA HIS A 298 -22.93 -3.56 -13.43
C HIS A 298 -21.76 -4.34 -14.05
N PRO A 299 -22.00 -5.10 -15.14
CA PRO A 299 -20.94 -5.86 -15.78
C PRO A 299 -19.88 -4.93 -16.39
N VAL A 300 -18.65 -5.42 -16.44
CA VAL A 300 -17.57 -4.75 -17.16
C VAL A 300 -17.86 -4.81 -18.67
N PRO A 301 -17.72 -3.70 -19.42
CA PRO A 301 -18.04 -3.68 -20.85
C PRO A 301 -17.16 -4.67 -21.63
N THR A 302 -17.76 -5.39 -22.58
CA THR A 302 -17.14 -6.51 -23.31
C THR A 302 -16.49 -6.13 -24.66
N THR A 303 -16.55 -4.87 -25.07
CA THR A 303 -15.94 -4.40 -26.33
C THR A 303 -14.97 -3.24 -26.11
N ALA A 304 -13.70 -3.46 -26.47
CA ALA A 304 -12.69 -2.40 -26.62
C ALA A 304 -12.96 -1.44 -27.82
N GLY A 305 -14.14 -1.54 -28.45
CA GLY A 305 -14.52 -0.77 -29.62
C GLY A 305 -15.96 -0.26 -29.54
N ALA A 306 -16.13 1.01 -29.93
CA ALA A 306 -17.40 1.68 -30.23
C ALA A 306 -18.32 2.01 -29.05
N ARG A 307 -17.77 2.64 -28.01
CA ARG A 307 -18.51 3.70 -27.32
C ARG A 307 -17.97 5.03 -27.83
N GLY A 308 -18.85 5.94 -28.27
CA GLY A 308 -18.44 7.26 -28.74
C GLY A 308 -17.65 7.98 -27.65
N TRP A 309 -16.93 9.06 -28.00
CA TRP A 309 -16.16 9.89 -27.06
C TRP A 309 -16.92 10.33 -25.77
N ASN A 310 -18.25 10.22 -25.75
CA ASN A 310 -19.13 10.60 -24.63
C ASN A 310 -19.56 9.44 -23.71
N ASP A 311 -19.12 8.21 -23.97
CA ASP A 311 -19.68 7.01 -23.33
C ASP A 311 -18.55 6.18 -22.68
N SER A 312 -17.70 6.89 -21.94
CA SER A 312 -16.49 6.38 -21.27
C SER A 312 -16.84 5.52 -20.05
N TYR A 313 -16.15 4.39 -19.88
CA TYR A 313 -16.19 3.60 -18.65
C TYR A 313 -15.09 4.12 -17.70
N TYR A 314 -15.46 4.48 -16.47
CA TYR A 314 -14.55 5.06 -15.50
C TYR A 314 -13.90 3.98 -14.65
N TRP A 315 -12.74 3.50 -15.11
CA TRP A 315 -11.99 2.41 -14.48
C TRP A 315 -11.56 2.70 -13.04
N SER A 316 -11.24 3.96 -12.70
CA SER A 316 -10.90 4.37 -11.33
C SER A 316 -12.07 4.16 -10.36
N PHE A 317 -13.31 4.43 -10.80
CA PHE A 317 -14.49 4.14 -9.99
C PHE A 317 -14.74 2.64 -9.84
N HIS A 318 -14.42 1.83 -10.86
CA HIS A 318 -14.55 0.38 -10.73
C HIS A 318 -13.48 -0.20 -9.80
N GLU A 319 -12.26 0.33 -9.84
CA GLU A 319 -11.16 -0.09 -8.95
C GLU A 319 -11.55 -0.01 -7.47
N ASN A 320 -12.34 0.99 -7.08
CA ASN A 320 -12.91 1.11 -5.73
C ASN A 320 -13.71 -0.14 -5.30
N ALA A 321 -14.50 -0.72 -6.20
CA ALA A 321 -15.25 -1.95 -5.92
C ALA A 321 -14.33 -3.11 -5.54
N LEU A 322 -13.13 -3.16 -6.13
CA LEU A 322 -12.15 -4.23 -5.95
C LEU A 322 -11.40 -4.13 -4.61
N ARG A 323 -11.53 -3.02 -3.88
CA ARG A 323 -10.96 -2.81 -2.54
C ARG A 323 -11.78 -3.49 -1.44
N LEU A 324 -13.07 -3.68 -1.67
CA LEU A 324 -14.02 -4.20 -0.69
C LEU A 324 -13.70 -5.64 -0.23
N PRO A 325 -14.08 -6.01 1.01
CA PRO A 325 -14.01 -7.39 1.49
C PRO A 325 -14.95 -8.29 0.67
N ILE A 326 -14.47 -9.47 0.25
CA ILE A 326 -15.17 -10.37 -0.68
C ILE A 326 -16.08 -11.33 0.06
N GLU A 327 -15.65 -11.77 1.23
CA GLU A 327 -16.34 -12.70 2.13
C GLU A 327 -17.84 -12.38 2.30
N PRO A 328 -18.27 -11.15 2.66
CA PRO A 328 -19.69 -10.81 2.79
C PRO A 328 -20.46 -10.81 1.45
N MET A 329 -19.76 -10.67 0.32
CA MET A 329 -20.36 -10.64 -1.03
C MET A 329 -20.51 -12.04 -1.64
N LEU A 330 -20.04 -13.08 -0.94
CA LEU A 330 -20.24 -14.49 -1.32
C LEU A 330 -21.43 -15.12 -0.59
N ASP A 331 -22.33 -14.31 -0.03
CA ASP A 331 -23.60 -14.79 0.52
C ASP A 331 -24.48 -15.42 -0.57
N PHE A 332 -25.37 -16.35 -0.17
CA PHE A 332 -26.28 -17.03 -1.09
C PHE A 332 -27.06 -16.07 -2.01
N ALA A 333 -27.45 -14.89 -1.53
CA ALA A 333 -28.19 -13.93 -2.34
C ALA A 333 -27.33 -13.23 -3.42
N THR A 334 -26.03 -13.06 -3.18
CA THR A 334 -25.12 -12.23 -4.00
C THR A 334 -24.11 -13.03 -4.81
N HIS A 335 -23.87 -14.28 -4.42
CA HIS A 335 -22.86 -15.17 -4.96
C HIS A 335 -22.84 -15.20 -6.50
N ASP A 336 -23.95 -15.58 -7.13
CA ASP A 336 -24.01 -15.73 -8.59
C ASP A 336 -23.80 -14.41 -9.32
N ALA A 337 -24.26 -13.30 -8.75
CA ALA A 337 -24.06 -11.97 -9.31
C ALA A 337 -22.59 -11.54 -9.22
N LEU A 338 -21.91 -11.84 -8.10
CA LEU A 338 -20.49 -11.61 -7.92
C LEU A 338 -19.64 -12.45 -8.88
N ILE A 339 -19.95 -13.74 -9.03
CA ILE A 339 -19.25 -14.62 -9.97
C ILE A 339 -19.42 -14.10 -11.39
N LYS A 340 -20.65 -13.77 -11.82
CA LYS A 340 -20.89 -13.21 -13.16
C LYS A 340 -20.16 -11.89 -13.39
N HIS A 341 -20.05 -11.06 -12.37
CA HIS A 341 -19.24 -9.84 -12.44
C HIS A 341 -17.76 -10.18 -12.65
N ALA A 342 -17.22 -11.12 -11.87
CA ALA A 342 -15.83 -11.57 -11.97
C ALA A 342 -15.51 -12.15 -13.36
N GLU A 343 -16.46 -12.90 -13.94
CA GLU A 343 -16.35 -13.40 -15.32
C GLU A 343 -16.17 -12.25 -16.31
N SER A 344 -17.04 -11.22 -16.25
CA SER A 344 -16.94 -10.06 -17.14
C SER A 344 -15.64 -9.27 -16.95
N ALA A 345 -15.16 -9.14 -15.70
CA ALA A 345 -13.92 -8.46 -15.39
C ALA A 345 -12.70 -9.21 -15.92
N LEU A 346 -12.67 -10.55 -15.78
CA LEU A 346 -11.61 -11.39 -16.32
C LEU A 346 -11.60 -11.38 -17.86
N ASP A 347 -12.76 -11.52 -18.49
CA ASP A 347 -12.87 -11.47 -19.96
C ASP A 347 -12.32 -10.15 -20.51
N GLN A 348 -12.62 -9.03 -19.84
CA GLN A 348 -12.10 -7.72 -20.23
C GLN A 348 -10.60 -7.55 -19.95
N ALA A 349 -10.09 -8.11 -18.84
CA ALA A 349 -8.67 -8.10 -18.55
C ALA A 349 -7.88 -8.86 -19.64
N LEU A 350 -8.38 -10.04 -20.03
CA LEU A 350 -7.78 -10.85 -21.09
C LEU A 350 -7.86 -10.17 -22.46
N ALA A 351 -8.97 -9.50 -22.76
CA ALA A 351 -9.12 -8.72 -24.00
C ALA A 351 -8.14 -7.53 -24.03
N SER A 352 -7.98 -6.81 -22.91
CA SER A 352 -7.09 -5.64 -22.82
C SER A 352 -5.61 -5.99 -22.96
N LEU A 353 -5.22 -7.21 -22.54
CA LEU A 353 -3.85 -7.73 -22.65
C LEU A 353 -3.58 -8.47 -23.97
N GLY A 354 -4.61 -8.76 -24.76
CA GLY A 354 -4.51 -9.50 -26.02
C GLY A 354 -3.92 -8.71 -27.20
N LYS A 355 -3.56 -9.39 -28.30
CA LYS A 355 -2.95 -8.79 -29.51
C LYS A 355 -3.73 -7.60 -30.10
N GLY A 356 -3.19 -6.40 -29.89
CA GLY A 356 -3.50 -5.18 -30.61
C GLY A 356 -3.00 -3.99 -29.80
N ARG A 357 -1.89 -3.38 -30.21
CA ARG A 357 -1.27 -2.23 -29.51
C ARG A 357 -2.12 -0.94 -29.48
N GLU A 358 -3.39 -1.01 -29.85
CA GLU A 358 -4.35 0.04 -29.52
C GLU A 358 -4.74 -0.16 -28.04
N ARG A 359 -3.97 0.48 -27.15
CA ARG A 359 -4.23 0.60 -25.71
C ARG A 359 -5.60 1.25 -25.46
N SER A 360 -6.72 0.55 -25.67
CA SER A 360 -8.06 1.16 -25.60
C SER A 360 -9.07 0.44 -24.72
N GLY A 361 -8.64 -0.42 -23.80
CA GLY A 361 -9.54 -1.04 -22.83
C GLY A 361 -9.39 -0.44 -21.44
N ALA A 362 -8.79 -1.22 -20.54
CA ALA A 362 -8.57 -0.88 -19.16
C ALA A 362 -7.15 -0.37 -18.88
N PRO A 363 -6.97 0.60 -17.95
CA PRO A 363 -5.68 1.02 -17.44
C PRO A 363 -4.90 -0.13 -16.78
N HIS A 364 -3.58 0.02 -16.73
CA HIS A 364 -2.66 -0.95 -16.13
C HIS A 364 -2.92 -1.13 -14.62
N GLU A 365 -3.25 -0.03 -13.94
CA GLU A 365 -3.60 0.02 -12.52
C GLU A 365 -4.81 -0.87 -12.22
N TRP A 366 -5.85 -0.75 -13.05
CA TRP A 366 -7.06 -1.56 -12.95
C TRP A 366 -6.78 -3.05 -13.24
N LEU A 367 -5.97 -3.36 -14.25
CA LEU A 367 -5.60 -4.76 -14.56
C LEU A 367 -4.90 -5.43 -13.38
N HIS A 368 -3.99 -4.71 -12.73
CA HIS A 368 -3.35 -5.19 -11.50
C HIS A 368 -4.35 -5.34 -10.35
N ALA A 369 -5.19 -4.34 -10.08
CA ALA A 369 -6.21 -4.41 -9.03
C ALA A 369 -7.18 -5.59 -9.25
N CYS A 370 -7.62 -5.80 -10.49
CA CYS A 370 -8.47 -6.92 -10.91
C CYS A 370 -7.78 -8.26 -10.66
N GLY A 371 -6.52 -8.44 -11.06
CA GLY A 371 -5.77 -9.66 -10.80
C GLY A 371 -5.62 -9.98 -9.30
N ARG A 372 -5.35 -8.96 -8.46
CA ARG A 372 -5.29 -9.13 -6.99
C ARG A 372 -6.64 -9.55 -6.41
N TRP A 373 -7.71 -8.90 -6.86
CA TRP A 373 -9.06 -9.18 -6.41
C TRP A 373 -9.53 -10.58 -6.84
N LEU A 374 -9.26 -10.99 -8.09
CA LEU A 374 -9.52 -12.34 -8.59
C LEU A 374 -8.79 -13.39 -7.77
N ALA A 375 -7.54 -13.14 -7.37
CA ALA A 375 -6.80 -14.06 -6.51
C ALA A 375 -7.47 -14.26 -5.14
N ARG A 376 -7.96 -13.18 -4.52
CA ARG A 376 -8.72 -13.23 -3.26
C ARG A 376 -10.05 -13.97 -3.45
N LEU A 377 -10.76 -13.74 -4.54
CA LEU A 377 -12.01 -14.44 -4.86
C LEU A 377 -11.78 -15.94 -5.05
N VAL A 378 -10.79 -16.32 -5.86
CA VAL A 378 -10.42 -17.72 -6.11
C VAL A 378 -9.97 -18.46 -4.84
N ALA A 379 -9.46 -17.73 -3.84
CA ALA A 379 -9.12 -18.29 -2.52
C ALA A 379 -10.34 -18.59 -1.63
N LEU A 380 -11.52 -18.04 -1.96
CA LEU A 380 -12.74 -18.15 -1.16
C LEU A 380 -13.80 -19.06 -1.79
N ILE A 381 -13.76 -19.28 -3.11
CA ILE A 381 -14.72 -20.13 -3.83
C ILE A 381 -14.27 -21.59 -3.93
N PRO A 382 -15.19 -22.54 -4.18
CA PRO A 382 -14.86 -23.95 -4.40
C PRO A 382 -13.95 -24.17 -5.63
N PRO A 383 -13.09 -25.21 -5.63
CA PRO A 383 -12.20 -25.52 -6.77
C PRO A 383 -12.94 -25.73 -8.09
N ALA A 384 -14.13 -26.32 -8.07
CA ALA A 384 -14.96 -26.53 -9.25
C ALA A 384 -15.42 -25.21 -9.89
N GLU A 385 -15.69 -24.20 -9.07
CA GLU A 385 -16.04 -22.86 -9.56
C GLU A 385 -14.81 -22.14 -10.07
N ALA A 386 -13.66 -22.23 -9.37
CA ALA A 386 -12.39 -21.71 -9.88
C ALA A 386 -12.04 -22.32 -11.25
N GLN A 387 -12.32 -23.61 -11.47
CA GLN A 387 -12.14 -24.26 -12.77
C GLN A 387 -12.91 -23.57 -13.90
N THR A 388 -14.16 -23.17 -13.63
CA THR A 388 -15.05 -22.53 -14.61
C THR A 388 -14.74 -21.04 -14.76
N LEU A 389 -14.61 -20.33 -13.64
CA LEU A 389 -14.35 -18.90 -13.59
C LEU A 389 -12.98 -18.55 -14.18
N LEU A 390 -11.91 -19.22 -13.72
CA LEU A 390 -10.53 -18.85 -14.05
C LEU A 390 -9.96 -19.73 -15.17
N PHE A 391 -9.79 -21.02 -14.92
CA PHE A 391 -8.96 -21.89 -15.77
C PHE A 391 -9.52 -22.06 -17.18
N ALA A 392 -10.82 -22.33 -17.32
CA ALA A 392 -11.46 -22.49 -18.62
C ALA A 392 -11.33 -21.24 -19.51
N ARG A 393 -11.39 -20.04 -18.90
CA ARG A 393 -11.24 -18.77 -19.61
C ARG A 393 -9.79 -18.50 -20.01
N LEU A 394 -8.84 -18.77 -19.11
CA LEU A 394 -7.41 -18.62 -19.40
C LEU A 394 -6.95 -19.56 -20.53
N ASP A 395 -7.45 -20.80 -20.57
CA ASP A 395 -7.12 -21.75 -21.63
C ASP A 395 -7.71 -21.38 -22.99
N ALA A 396 -8.82 -20.63 -23.01
CA ALA A 396 -9.44 -20.11 -24.24
C ALA A 396 -8.81 -18.79 -24.74
N ALA A 397 -8.05 -18.09 -23.89
CA ALA A 397 -7.53 -16.76 -24.17
C ALA A 397 -6.20 -16.76 -24.95
N GLU A 398 -5.75 -15.58 -25.35
CA GLU A 398 -4.40 -15.43 -25.94
C GLU A 398 -3.33 -15.79 -24.90
N ARG A 399 -2.34 -16.57 -25.32
CA ARG A 399 -1.32 -17.13 -24.42
C ARG A 399 -0.62 -16.09 -23.53
N LEU A 400 -0.25 -14.92 -24.07
CA LEU A 400 0.47 -13.91 -23.29
C LEU A 400 -0.41 -13.28 -22.21
N ALA A 401 -1.62 -12.85 -22.60
CA ALA A 401 -2.63 -12.35 -21.67
C ALA A 401 -2.94 -13.35 -20.56
N ALA A 402 -3.14 -14.63 -20.93
CA ALA A 402 -3.43 -15.68 -19.96
C ALA A 402 -2.29 -15.89 -18.95
N ILE A 403 -1.03 -15.86 -19.40
CA ILE A 403 0.14 -16.03 -18.54
C ILE A 403 0.30 -14.83 -17.59
N GLU A 404 0.10 -13.60 -18.06
CA GLU A 404 0.21 -12.38 -17.23
C GLU A 404 -0.87 -12.32 -16.14
N VAL A 405 -2.12 -12.65 -16.48
CA VAL A 405 -3.21 -12.76 -15.49
C VAL A 405 -2.91 -13.86 -14.48
N MET A 406 -2.48 -15.04 -14.95
CA MET A 406 -2.18 -16.15 -14.04
C MET A 406 -1.01 -15.82 -13.10
N ASP A 407 0.03 -15.14 -13.57
CA ASP A 407 1.18 -14.72 -12.74
C ASP A 407 0.71 -13.83 -11.58
N THR A 408 -0.16 -12.86 -11.88
CA THR A 408 -0.76 -12.00 -10.86
C THR A 408 -1.67 -12.78 -9.90
N VAL A 409 -2.53 -13.66 -10.42
CA VAL A 409 -3.47 -14.44 -9.61
C VAL A 409 -2.73 -15.41 -8.69
N MET A 410 -1.76 -16.16 -9.21
CA MET A 410 -1.01 -17.15 -8.46
C MET A 410 -0.16 -16.51 -7.35
N SER A 411 0.52 -15.40 -7.64
CA SER A 411 1.34 -14.68 -6.65
C SER A 411 0.50 -14.12 -5.52
N HIS A 412 -0.66 -13.53 -5.82
CA HIS A 412 -1.54 -12.98 -4.79
C HIS A 412 -2.30 -14.08 -4.04
N PHE A 413 -2.64 -15.20 -4.68
CA PHE A 413 -3.21 -16.37 -3.99
C PHE A 413 -2.20 -16.92 -2.98
N MET A 414 -0.93 -17.04 -3.38
CA MET A 414 0.15 -17.43 -2.47
C MET A 414 0.22 -16.51 -1.24
N LEU A 415 0.28 -15.19 -1.47
CA LEU A 415 0.39 -14.19 -0.39
C LEU A 415 -0.85 -14.17 0.52
N HIS A 416 -2.04 -14.17 -0.06
CA HIS A 416 -3.29 -13.97 0.70
C HIS A 416 -3.83 -15.24 1.33
N ARG A 417 -3.47 -16.42 0.83
CA ARG A 417 -4.06 -17.67 1.30
C ARG A 417 -3.03 -18.69 1.74
N MET A 418 -2.00 -18.94 0.92
CA MET A 418 -1.07 -20.03 1.20
C MET A 418 -0.09 -19.70 2.35
N LEU A 419 0.48 -18.51 2.35
CA LEU A 419 1.47 -18.09 3.36
C LEU A 419 0.87 -17.71 4.72
N ARG A 420 -0.44 -17.86 4.91
CA ARG A 420 -1.04 -17.65 6.23
C ARG A 420 -0.64 -18.75 7.21
N LYS A 421 -0.72 -18.42 8.50
CA LYS A 421 -0.38 -19.35 9.60
C LYS A 421 -1.53 -20.28 9.98
N GLU A 422 -2.75 -20.07 9.47
CA GLU A 422 -3.82 -21.05 9.67
C GLU A 422 -3.55 -22.33 8.89
N MET A 423 -4.06 -23.46 9.40
CA MET A 423 -3.96 -24.74 8.69
C MET A 423 -4.71 -24.69 7.36
N LEU A 424 -4.05 -25.09 6.27
CA LEU A 424 -4.66 -25.13 4.95
C LEU A 424 -5.71 -26.23 4.86
N ASN A 425 -6.89 -25.89 4.32
CA ASN A 425 -7.94 -26.87 4.08
C ASN A 425 -7.75 -27.57 2.72
N LYS A 426 -8.44 -28.69 2.53
CA LYS A 426 -8.34 -29.51 1.31
C LYS A 426 -8.65 -28.72 0.03
N ALA A 427 -9.73 -27.94 0.03
CA ALA A 427 -10.13 -27.14 -1.12
C ALA A 427 -9.07 -26.12 -1.53
N THR A 428 -8.43 -25.46 -0.56
CA THR A 428 -7.33 -24.51 -0.81
C THR A 428 -6.14 -25.20 -1.48
N LEU A 429 -5.80 -26.40 -1.03
CA LEU A 429 -4.72 -27.19 -1.62
C LEU A 429 -5.07 -27.64 -3.04
N GLU A 430 -6.30 -28.12 -3.27
CA GLU A 430 -6.77 -28.51 -4.60
C GLU A 430 -6.67 -27.33 -5.60
N THR A 431 -7.09 -26.13 -5.20
CA THR A 431 -6.95 -24.92 -6.05
C THR A 431 -5.46 -24.56 -6.27
N TRP A 432 -4.62 -24.62 -5.23
CA TRP A 432 -3.19 -24.35 -5.37
C TRP A 432 -2.50 -25.33 -6.32
N GLU A 433 -2.81 -26.62 -6.19
CA GLU A 433 -2.28 -27.65 -7.09
C GLU A 433 -2.72 -27.41 -8.53
N ALA A 434 -3.99 -27.03 -8.75
CA ALA A 434 -4.48 -26.67 -10.08
C ALA A 434 -3.73 -25.45 -10.68
N LEU A 435 -3.42 -24.43 -9.87
CA LEU A 435 -2.62 -23.27 -10.31
C LEU A 435 -1.21 -23.68 -10.72
N VAL A 436 -0.53 -24.49 -9.90
CA VAL A 436 0.82 -25.00 -10.18
C VAL A 436 0.82 -25.91 -11.41
N ASP A 437 -0.15 -26.81 -11.54
CA ASP A 437 -0.27 -27.74 -12.67
C ASP A 437 -0.59 -26.99 -13.97
N TRP A 438 -1.42 -25.94 -13.92
CA TRP A 438 -1.65 -25.07 -15.07
C TRP A 438 -0.34 -24.41 -15.53
N ALA A 439 0.47 -23.89 -14.60
CA ALA A 439 1.78 -23.31 -14.93
C ALA A 439 2.75 -24.36 -15.49
N ALA A 440 2.81 -25.55 -14.89
CA ALA A 440 3.66 -26.66 -15.30
C ALA A 440 3.30 -27.22 -16.69
N SER A 441 2.02 -27.22 -17.05
CA SER A 441 1.54 -27.71 -18.35
C SER A 441 1.93 -26.83 -19.53
N ARG A 442 2.49 -25.63 -19.30
CA ARG A 442 2.86 -24.73 -20.39
C ARG A 442 4.04 -25.31 -21.20
N PRO A 443 4.00 -25.27 -22.55
CA PRO A 443 5.02 -25.93 -23.39
C PRO A 443 6.47 -25.48 -23.14
N HIS A 444 6.66 -24.31 -22.52
CA HIS A 444 7.98 -23.77 -22.24
C HIS A 444 8.81 -24.66 -21.31
N TRP A 445 8.17 -25.39 -20.37
CA TRP A 445 8.86 -26.21 -19.37
C TRP A 445 9.30 -27.57 -19.90
N GLY A 446 8.75 -28.04 -21.02
CA GLY A 446 9.06 -29.35 -21.60
C GLY A 446 10.45 -29.50 -22.22
N ALA A 447 11.23 -28.42 -22.34
CA ALA A 447 12.50 -28.39 -23.09
C ALA A 447 13.74 -28.02 -22.25
N THR A 448 13.68 -28.10 -20.92
CA THR A 448 14.78 -27.68 -20.02
C THR A 448 15.17 -26.20 -20.22
N PRO A 449 14.22 -25.27 -20.02
CA PRO A 449 14.37 -23.87 -20.41
C PRO A 449 15.54 -23.19 -19.70
N VAL A 450 16.40 -22.51 -20.47
CA VAL A 450 17.57 -21.77 -19.94
C VAL A 450 17.15 -20.39 -19.44
N ASP A 451 16.15 -19.78 -20.08
CA ASP A 451 15.64 -18.45 -19.70
C ASP A 451 14.13 -18.34 -19.96
N ALA A 452 13.34 -18.28 -18.88
CA ALA A 452 11.92 -18.03 -18.93
C ALA A 452 11.62 -16.54 -19.08
N ARG A 453 10.58 -16.20 -19.85
CA ARG A 453 10.03 -14.84 -19.91
C ARG A 453 9.53 -14.42 -18.52
N ARG A 454 9.41 -13.10 -18.31
CA ARG A 454 9.11 -12.48 -17.01
C ARG A 454 7.97 -13.16 -16.25
N HIS A 455 6.82 -13.38 -16.90
CA HIS A 455 5.63 -13.92 -16.25
C HIS A 455 5.68 -15.44 -16.07
N GLU A 456 6.20 -16.20 -17.04
CA GLU A 456 6.48 -17.62 -16.87
C GLU A 456 7.43 -17.86 -15.68
N ARG A 457 8.47 -17.03 -15.56
CA ARG A 457 9.39 -17.05 -14.43
C ARG A 457 8.70 -16.70 -13.12
N GLY A 458 7.83 -15.69 -13.12
CA GLY A 458 7.02 -15.29 -11.97
C GLY A 458 6.16 -16.43 -11.42
N LEU A 459 5.48 -17.17 -12.30
CA LEU A 459 4.71 -18.37 -11.96
C LEU A 459 5.57 -19.44 -11.28
N ALA A 460 6.73 -19.75 -11.88
CA ALA A 460 7.63 -20.79 -11.38
C ALA A 460 8.28 -20.42 -10.02
N VAL A 461 8.68 -19.17 -9.85
CA VAL A 461 9.20 -18.65 -8.56
C VAL A 461 8.12 -18.68 -7.48
N THR A 462 6.89 -18.30 -7.84
CA THR A 462 5.72 -18.36 -6.95
C THR A 462 5.38 -19.80 -6.54
N ALA A 463 5.53 -20.78 -7.44
CA ALA A 463 5.31 -22.20 -7.14
C ALA A 463 6.24 -22.73 -6.03
N LEU A 464 7.41 -22.11 -5.85
CA LEU A 464 8.36 -22.38 -4.76
C LEU A 464 8.14 -21.48 -3.53
N PHE A 465 6.99 -20.81 -3.45
CA PHE A 465 6.63 -19.88 -2.38
C PHE A 465 7.61 -18.71 -2.24
N CYS A 466 8.20 -18.29 -3.36
CA CYS A 466 9.17 -17.20 -3.40
C CYS A 466 8.62 -16.02 -4.22
N GLY A 467 9.26 -14.86 -4.08
CA GLY A 467 8.95 -13.66 -4.86
C GLY A 467 10.17 -12.74 -4.99
N PHE A 468 10.01 -11.67 -5.78
CA PHE A 468 11.06 -10.68 -6.02
C PHE A 468 10.87 -9.45 -5.12
N ARG A 469 11.87 -9.13 -4.29
CA ARG A 469 11.95 -7.91 -3.46
C ARG A 469 13.41 -7.48 -3.37
N ASP A 470 13.90 -6.81 -4.42
CA ASP A 470 15.31 -6.48 -4.70
C ASP A 470 16.27 -7.69 -4.90
N ASP A 471 16.03 -8.79 -4.19
CA ASP A 471 16.55 -10.15 -4.43
C ASP A 471 15.37 -11.15 -4.34
N ILE A 472 15.64 -12.44 -4.49
CA ILE A 472 14.64 -13.49 -4.30
C ILE A 472 14.45 -13.77 -2.82
N VAL A 473 13.20 -13.68 -2.36
CA VAL A 473 12.81 -13.91 -0.97
C VAL A 473 11.80 -15.05 -0.91
N CYS A 474 12.03 -16.00 0.01
CA CYS A 474 11.05 -17.04 0.33
C CYS A 474 10.05 -16.53 1.36
N GLY A 475 8.76 -16.72 1.09
CA GLY A 475 7.68 -16.37 2.01
C GLY A 475 7.47 -17.38 3.15
N ILE A 476 8.05 -18.58 3.04
CA ILE A 476 7.96 -19.59 4.09
C ILE A 476 8.99 -19.30 5.18
N ASP A 477 8.53 -18.96 6.38
CA ASP A 477 9.36 -18.82 7.57
C ASP A 477 9.42 -20.14 8.38
N ARG A 478 10.28 -20.17 9.41
CA ARG A 478 10.46 -21.34 10.30
C ARG A 478 9.20 -21.71 11.07
N ASP A 479 8.33 -20.75 11.37
CA ASP A 479 7.14 -20.93 12.17
C ASP A 479 5.92 -21.32 11.32
N TRP A 480 6.05 -21.35 9.99
CA TRP A 480 4.96 -21.66 9.09
C TRP A 480 4.58 -23.16 9.16
N PRO A 481 3.34 -23.48 9.59
CA PRO A 481 2.96 -24.85 9.98
C PRO A 481 2.59 -25.76 8.81
N ASN A 482 2.39 -25.20 7.62
CA ASN A 482 1.78 -25.93 6.49
C ASN A 482 2.78 -26.65 5.59
N LEU A 483 4.08 -26.61 5.90
CA LEU A 483 5.14 -27.14 5.03
C LEU A 483 4.91 -28.61 4.65
N ASP A 484 4.54 -29.46 5.61
CA ASP A 484 4.37 -30.90 5.38
C ASP A 484 3.22 -31.19 4.41
N VAL A 485 2.16 -30.39 4.48
CA VAL A 485 0.98 -30.56 3.64
C VAL A 485 1.24 -30.09 2.20
N VAL A 486 2.09 -29.08 2.01
CA VAL A 486 2.44 -28.57 0.67
C VAL A 486 3.67 -29.24 0.05
N LEU A 487 4.40 -30.06 0.81
CA LEU A 487 5.64 -30.70 0.36
C LEU A 487 5.46 -31.51 -0.94
N PRO A 488 4.35 -32.24 -1.17
CA PRO A 488 4.12 -32.91 -2.46
C PRO A 488 4.06 -31.93 -3.65
N ALA A 489 3.39 -30.79 -3.49
CA ALA A 489 3.31 -29.75 -4.52
C ALA A 489 4.68 -29.08 -4.73
N LEU A 490 5.41 -28.80 -3.65
CA LEU A 490 6.78 -28.28 -3.70
C LEU A 490 7.74 -29.23 -4.43
N ASN A 491 7.64 -30.54 -4.18
CA ASN A 491 8.41 -31.54 -4.92
C ASN A 491 8.15 -31.43 -6.43
N ARG A 492 6.88 -31.42 -6.85
CA ARG A 492 6.52 -31.30 -8.28
C ARG A 492 7.03 -30.00 -8.89
N ALA A 493 6.88 -28.87 -8.18
CA ALA A 493 7.38 -27.58 -8.62
C ALA A 493 8.91 -27.57 -8.75
N ALA A 494 9.63 -28.09 -7.75
CA ALA A 494 11.08 -28.17 -7.77
C ALA A 494 11.58 -29.03 -8.93
N GLU A 495 10.92 -30.17 -9.19
CA GLU A 495 11.26 -31.05 -10.30
C GLU A 495 11.00 -30.44 -11.67
N THR A 496 9.93 -29.65 -11.81
CA THR A 496 9.51 -29.07 -13.09
C THR A 496 10.33 -27.82 -13.43
N PHE A 497 10.53 -26.93 -12.45
CA PHE A 497 10.96 -25.56 -12.74
C PHE A 497 12.42 -25.26 -12.40
N SER A 498 13.05 -25.98 -11.47
CA SER A 498 14.36 -25.59 -10.89
C SER A 498 15.55 -25.68 -11.85
N THR A 499 15.35 -26.15 -13.07
CA THR A 499 16.39 -26.11 -14.12
C THR A 499 16.50 -24.73 -14.78
N GLU A 500 15.55 -23.82 -14.55
CA GLU A 500 15.67 -22.41 -14.93
C GLU A 500 16.51 -21.65 -13.90
N GLN A 501 17.41 -20.78 -14.38
CA GLN A 501 18.46 -20.17 -13.56
C GLN A 501 17.94 -19.28 -12.42
N THR A 502 16.84 -18.56 -12.62
CA THR A 502 16.23 -17.71 -11.60
C THR A 502 15.44 -18.55 -10.59
N VAL A 503 14.70 -19.55 -11.08
CA VAL A 503 13.94 -20.47 -10.23
C VAL A 503 14.89 -21.30 -9.37
N PHE A 504 16.08 -21.65 -9.86
CA PHE A 504 17.11 -22.28 -9.04
C PHE A 504 17.56 -21.38 -7.89
N ALA A 505 17.75 -20.08 -8.13
CA ALA A 505 18.03 -19.14 -7.05
C ALA A 505 16.89 -19.08 -6.02
N ALA A 506 15.63 -19.20 -6.46
CA ALA A 506 14.47 -19.33 -5.56
C ALA A 506 14.46 -20.64 -4.77
N LEU A 507 14.82 -21.76 -5.39
CA LEU A 507 15.01 -23.04 -4.72
C LEU A 507 16.05 -22.93 -3.60
N LEU A 508 17.19 -22.29 -3.87
CA LEU A 508 18.23 -22.06 -2.85
C LEU A 508 17.72 -21.16 -1.71
N ALA A 509 16.93 -20.13 -2.01
CA ALA A 509 16.31 -19.28 -0.99
C ALA A 509 15.34 -20.07 -0.09
N LEU A 510 14.49 -20.92 -0.68
CA LEU A 510 13.59 -21.83 0.03
C LEU A 510 14.36 -22.80 0.93
N LEU A 511 15.38 -23.47 0.40
CA LEU A 511 16.20 -24.42 1.13
C LEU A 511 16.94 -23.78 2.31
N ARG A 512 17.38 -22.52 2.15
CA ARG A 512 17.99 -21.77 3.24
C ARG A 512 16.97 -21.40 4.31
N ALA A 513 15.77 -20.96 3.91
CA ALA A 513 14.71 -20.55 4.82
C ALA A 513 14.21 -21.70 5.72
N ARG A 514 14.17 -22.93 5.18
CA ARG A 514 13.70 -24.14 5.87
C ARG A 514 14.71 -25.28 5.88
N SER A 515 15.98 -24.95 6.11
CA SER A 515 17.07 -25.92 6.11
C SER A 515 16.84 -27.08 7.09
N GLU A 516 16.22 -26.81 8.24
CA GLU A 516 15.92 -27.80 9.27
C GLU A 516 14.85 -28.83 8.88
N ARG A 517 14.10 -28.58 7.81
CA ARG A 517 13.02 -29.46 7.33
C ARG A 517 13.26 -30.00 5.92
N LEU A 518 14.00 -29.27 5.10
CA LEU A 518 14.23 -29.60 3.69
C LEU A 518 15.59 -30.24 3.44
N PHE A 519 16.54 -30.11 4.38
CA PHE A 519 17.80 -30.84 4.33
C PHE A 519 17.88 -31.97 5.36
N PRO A 520 18.63 -33.05 5.07
CA PRO A 520 19.33 -33.32 3.81
C PRO A 520 18.38 -33.62 2.63
N GLN A 521 17.27 -34.30 2.89
CA GLN A 521 16.25 -34.64 1.89
C GLN A 521 14.94 -33.90 2.20
N PRO A 522 14.17 -33.51 1.17
CA PRO A 522 14.38 -33.78 -0.27
C PRO A 522 15.37 -32.82 -0.98
N GLY A 523 15.89 -31.81 -0.27
CA GLY A 523 16.65 -30.70 -0.87
C GLY A 523 17.89 -31.11 -1.66
N LEU A 524 18.69 -32.05 -1.16
CA LEU A 524 19.85 -32.56 -1.91
C LEU A 524 19.43 -33.30 -3.19
N GLY A 525 18.33 -34.05 -3.16
CA GLY A 525 17.80 -34.71 -4.36
C GLY A 525 17.38 -33.72 -5.45
N TRP A 526 16.74 -32.61 -5.07
CA TRP A 526 16.39 -31.54 -6.01
C TRP A 526 17.65 -30.88 -6.62
N ILE A 527 18.64 -30.53 -5.79
CA ILE A 527 19.89 -29.92 -6.25
C ILE A 527 20.66 -30.85 -7.18
N GLN A 528 20.78 -32.13 -6.82
CA GLN A 528 21.52 -33.12 -7.60
C GLN A 528 20.96 -33.23 -9.02
N ARG A 529 19.62 -33.21 -9.17
CA ARG A 529 18.96 -33.22 -10.48
C ARG A 529 19.39 -32.02 -11.32
N VAL A 530 19.35 -30.83 -10.75
CA VAL A 530 19.73 -29.59 -11.45
C VAL A 530 21.21 -29.62 -11.85
N VAL A 531 22.09 -30.03 -10.94
CA VAL A 531 23.54 -30.14 -11.19
C VAL A 531 23.82 -31.11 -12.34
N ARG A 532 23.17 -32.27 -12.37
CA ARG A 532 23.34 -33.25 -13.45
C ARG A 532 22.93 -32.71 -14.82
N ILE A 533 21.90 -31.88 -14.86
CA ILE A 533 21.40 -31.26 -16.10
C ILE A 533 22.29 -30.08 -16.53
N ARG A 534 22.70 -29.23 -15.58
CA ARG A 534 23.36 -27.93 -15.82
C ARG A 534 24.88 -27.97 -15.60
N LYS A 535 25.49 -29.16 -15.46
CA LYS A 535 26.89 -29.34 -15.04
C LYS A 535 27.88 -28.47 -15.81
N THR A 536 27.64 -28.24 -17.10
CA THR A 536 28.57 -27.55 -18.01
C THR A 536 28.16 -26.09 -18.33
N GLU A 537 27.08 -25.58 -17.74
CA GLU A 537 26.49 -24.29 -18.10
C GLU A 537 27.00 -23.14 -17.21
N ARG A 538 28.08 -22.49 -17.63
CA ARG A 538 28.70 -21.40 -16.84
C ARG A 538 27.75 -20.24 -16.54
N GLU A 539 26.90 -19.86 -17.50
CA GLU A 539 25.95 -18.75 -17.34
C GLU A 539 24.97 -19.03 -16.19
N PHE A 540 24.41 -20.24 -16.14
CA PHE A 540 23.52 -20.71 -15.08
C PHE A 540 24.15 -20.56 -13.68
N TRP A 541 25.41 -20.99 -13.52
CA TRP A 541 26.10 -20.93 -12.22
C TRP A 541 26.51 -19.51 -11.81
N SER A 542 26.74 -18.63 -12.79
CA SER A 542 27.07 -17.22 -12.54
C SER A 542 25.82 -16.35 -12.27
N HIS A 543 24.66 -16.77 -12.76
CA HIS A 543 23.40 -16.06 -12.59
C HIS A 543 23.08 -15.87 -11.10
N VAL A 544 22.99 -14.61 -10.66
CA VAL A 544 22.75 -14.21 -9.26
C VAL A 544 23.64 -15.00 -8.26
N SER A 545 24.85 -15.35 -8.70
CA SER A 545 25.82 -16.17 -7.94
C SER A 545 25.30 -17.55 -7.48
N ASN A 546 24.47 -18.22 -8.29
CA ASN A 546 23.92 -19.55 -8.02
C ASN A 546 24.95 -20.55 -7.48
N GLY A 547 26.12 -20.66 -8.10
CA GLY A 547 27.17 -21.58 -7.68
C GLY A 547 27.73 -21.27 -6.28
N GLU A 548 28.01 -20.00 -6.00
CA GLU A 548 28.53 -19.57 -4.70
C GLU A 548 27.47 -19.68 -3.59
N ARG A 549 26.20 -19.36 -3.89
CA ARG A 549 25.07 -19.54 -2.96
C ARG A 549 24.87 -21.01 -2.60
N LEU A 550 24.92 -21.90 -3.60
CA LEU A 550 24.81 -23.34 -3.37
C LEU A 550 25.98 -23.85 -2.51
N ALA A 551 27.22 -23.46 -2.83
CA ALA A 551 28.38 -23.85 -2.04
C ALA A 551 28.26 -23.40 -0.58
N LEU A 552 27.77 -22.19 -0.33
CA LEU A 552 27.55 -21.67 1.02
C LEU A 552 26.52 -22.51 1.79
N ILE A 553 25.35 -22.77 1.20
CA ILE A 553 24.28 -23.57 1.84
C ILE A 553 24.76 -24.98 2.16
N LEU A 554 25.50 -25.63 1.25
CA LEU A 554 26.03 -26.97 1.49
C LEU A 554 27.12 -26.98 2.57
N ARG A 555 27.89 -25.91 2.73
CA ARG A 555 28.85 -25.77 3.82
C ARG A 555 28.14 -25.61 5.17
N GLU A 556 27.07 -24.83 5.22
CA GLU A 556 26.21 -24.72 6.41
C GLU A 556 25.63 -26.09 6.78
N LEU A 557 25.15 -26.86 5.80
CA LEU A 557 24.64 -28.23 6.00
C LEU A 557 25.71 -29.17 6.56
N VAL A 558 26.90 -29.21 5.95
CA VAL A 558 28.03 -30.04 6.42
C VAL A 558 28.49 -29.58 7.80
N ALA A 559 28.45 -28.29 8.12
CA ALA A 559 28.86 -27.81 9.43
C ALA A 559 27.85 -28.15 10.55
N ALA A 560 26.56 -28.28 10.21
CA ALA A 560 25.50 -28.51 11.19
C ALA A 560 25.53 -29.95 11.76
N ASP A 561 25.55 -30.96 10.89
CA ASP A 561 25.47 -32.37 11.31
C ASP A 561 26.30 -33.30 10.41
N PRO A 562 26.75 -34.47 10.92
CA PRO A 562 27.36 -35.50 10.10
C PRO A 562 26.38 -36.07 9.07
N LEU A 563 26.73 -36.00 7.79
CA LEU A 563 25.91 -36.54 6.71
C LEU A 563 25.98 -38.07 6.64
N ALA A 564 24.85 -38.70 6.34
CA ALA A 564 24.80 -40.12 5.96
C ALA A 564 25.62 -40.37 4.69
N THR A 565 26.11 -41.61 4.51
CA THR A 565 27.00 -41.97 3.38
C THR A 565 26.42 -41.58 2.02
N GLY A 566 25.13 -41.85 1.79
CA GLY A 566 24.47 -41.51 0.53
C GLY A 566 24.37 -40.00 0.28
N ASP A 567 23.93 -39.22 1.27
CA ASP A 567 23.85 -37.77 1.15
C ASP A 567 25.23 -37.14 0.95
N ARG A 568 26.26 -37.68 1.61
CA ARG A 568 27.64 -37.25 1.45
C ARG A 568 28.16 -37.46 0.03
N GLU A 569 27.85 -38.59 -0.59
CA GLU A 569 28.19 -38.85 -2.00
C GLU A 569 27.55 -37.83 -2.94
N ILE A 570 26.29 -37.45 -2.69
CA ILE A 570 25.59 -36.39 -3.43
C ILE A 570 26.33 -35.05 -3.30
N VAL A 571 26.70 -34.66 -2.08
CA VAL A 571 27.42 -33.39 -1.85
C VAL A 571 28.80 -33.39 -2.52
N ILE A 572 29.50 -34.54 -2.56
CA ILE A 572 30.77 -34.67 -3.30
C ILE A 572 30.54 -34.48 -4.80
N GLU A 573 29.55 -35.15 -5.38
CA GLU A 573 29.20 -35.01 -6.81
C GLU A 573 28.92 -33.54 -7.17
N ILE A 574 28.18 -32.84 -6.31
CA ILE A 574 27.87 -31.42 -6.49
C ILE A 574 29.14 -30.56 -6.37
N ALA A 575 29.98 -30.79 -5.36
CA ALA A 575 31.20 -30.03 -5.16
C ALA A 575 32.15 -30.16 -6.36
N ASP A 576 32.34 -31.38 -6.87
CA ASP A 576 33.20 -31.63 -8.04
C ASP A 576 32.67 -30.92 -9.29
N ALA A 577 31.35 -30.95 -9.54
CA ALA A 577 30.73 -30.22 -10.64
C ALA A 577 30.94 -28.71 -10.54
N LEU A 578 30.79 -28.12 -9.34
CA LEU A 578 31.01 -26.69 -9.13
C LEU A 578 32.49 -26.29 -9.26
N ILE A 579 33.43 -27.15 -8.84
CA ILE A 579 34.87 -26.95 -9.02
C ILE A 579 35.24 -26.96 -10.50
N GLU A 580 34.71 -27.89 -11.29
CA GLU A 580 34.89 -27.92 -12.74
C GLU A 580 34.42 -26.61 -13.41
N MET A 581 33.40 -25.96 -12.85
CA MET A 581 32.88 -24.67 -13.31
C MET A 581 33.66 -23.44 -12.76
N GLY A 582 34.66 -23.66 -11.91
CA GLY A 582 35.50 -22.61 -11.35
C GLY A 582 34.88 -21.82 -10.19
N ILE A 583 33.88 -22.39 -9.50
CA ILE A 583 33.26 -21.78 -8.31
C ILE A 583 34.20 -21.93 -7.11
N ARG A 584 34.59 -20.80 -6.48
CA ARG A 584 35.63 -20.81 -5.44
C ARG A 584 35.12 -21.42 -4.14
N GLY A 585 33.85 -21.14 -3.78
CA GLY A 585 33.21 -21.70 -2.60
C GLY A 585 33.22 -23.24 -2.55
N ALA A 586 33.18 -23.90 -3.71
CA ALA A 586 33.13 -25.36 -3.80
C ALA A 586 34.42 -26.05 -3.35
N ALA A 587 35.59 -25.42 -3.56
CA ALA A 587 36.86 -25.95 -3.06
C ALA A 587 36.91 -25.97 -1.52
N PHE A 588 36.33 -24.95 -0.87
CA PHE A 588 36.21 -24.92 0.59
C PHE A 588 35.21 -25.97 1.10
N LEU A 589 34.10 -26.18 0.40
CA LEU A 589 33.16 -27.26 0.71
C LEU A 589 33.84 -28.63 0.68
N GLN A 590 34.67 -28.91 -0.34
CA GLN A 590 35.42 -30.16 -0.44
C GLN A 590 36.40 -30.35 0.73
N GLN A 591 37.07 -29.27 1.18
CA GLN A 591 37.93 -29.31 2.37
C GLN A 591 37.14 -29.61 3.65
N ASP A 592 35.97 -28.99 3.82
CA ASP A 592 35.10 -29.19 4.99
C ASP A 592 34.58 -30.64 5.05
N LEU A 593 34.23 -31.24 3.90
CA LEU A 593 33.89 -32.66 3.81
C LEU A 593 35.05 -33.57 4.24
N VAL A 594 36.28 -33.29 3.81
CA VAL A 594 37.46 -34.08 4.21
C VAL A 594 37.71 -33.99 5.71
N ARG A 595 37.49 -32.81 6.32
CA ARG A 595 37.67 -32.61 7.77
C ARG A 595 36.72 -33.46 8.61
N GLN A 596 35.46 -33.61 8.22
CA GLN A 596 34.50 -34.49 8.90
C GLN A 596 34.84 -36.00 8.80
N LYS A 597 35.77 -36.41 7.93
CA LYS A 597 36.21 -37.81 7.82
C LYS A 597 37.25 -38.20 8.88
N ARG A 598 37.84 -37.20 9.54
CA ARG A 598 38.80 -37.37 10.64
C ARG A 598 38.08 -37.15 11.95
#